data_AF-A0A1F7Z3E2-F1
#
_entry.id   AF-A0A1F7Z3E2-F1
#
_cell.length_a   1.000
_cell.length_b   1.000
_cell.length_c   1.000
_cell.angle_alpha   90.00
_cell.angle_beta   90.00
_cell.angle_gamma   90.00
#
_symmetry.space_group_name_H-M   'P 1'
#
loop_
_entity.id
_entity.type
_entity.pdbx_description
1 polymer ?
#
loop_
_entity_poly.entity_id
_entity_poly.type
_entity_poly.pdbx_seq_one_letter_code
_entity_poly.pdbx_strand_id
1 'polypeptide(L)'
;MKNSPEKWIEKLLLTPKEMNEVYQKLHKQKFKYPYFYKIVKGNQQLYFLGPHHIFNPKDSQVKTIKDWWNVFLGVTKKKNCIVLVEGGLRPVLKSEKVAIEKHGEPGLMTLLANKENIEVVSPEPDETKEANSISKKFGKEKIIYYYFARQVAQWHSYLERPDFEKYTERLLKEYKNILNWKGFDFSLNHMIQLHDKFHNHKFDKENYDCFYNDSNPINSEVSAASSGYRNTYIVKEILMLWNNGRNIFIVYGSGHAITLEPALKILLN
;
A
#
# COMPACT_ATOMS: atom_id res chain seq x y z
N MET A 1 2.01 -19.52 26.67
CA MET A 1 1.94 -19.50 25.19
C MET A 1 2.79 -18.33 24.70
N LYS A 2 3.93 -18.58 24.04
CA LYS A 2 4.72 -17.49 23.44
C LYS A 2 3.88 -16.88 22.31
N ASN A 3 3.56 -15.59 22.38
CA ASN A 3 2.91 -14.90 21.27
C ASN A 3 3.77 -15.07 20.01
N SER A 4 3.15 -15.38 18.87
CA SER A 4 3.89 -15.40 17.61
C SER A 4 4.43 -13.99 17.30
N PRO A 5 5.58 -13.85 16.61
CA PRO A 5 6.15 -12.55 16.26
C PRO A 5 5.13 -11.59 15.61
N GLU A 6 4.19 -12.13 14.84
CA GLU A 6 3.11 -11.39 14.20
C GLU A 6 2.20 -10.69 15.21
N LYS A 7 1.76 -11.38 16.27
CA LYS A 7 0.93 -10.79 17.33
C LYS A 7 1.63 -9.68 18.11
N TRP A 8 2.96 -9.71 18.13
CA TRP A 8 3.74 -8.63 18.73
C TRP A 8 3.80 -7.42 17.81
N ILE A 9 4.09 -7.62 16.52
CA ILE A 9 4.08 -6.57 15.49
C ILE A 9 2.72 -5.86 15.45
N GLU A 10 1.62 -6.63 15.40
CA GLU A 10 0.25 -6.10 15.36
C GLU A 10 -0.06 -5.13 16.51
N LYS A 11 0.48 -5.38 17.71
CA LYS A 11 0.28 -4.51 18.88
C LYS A 11 1.06 -3.20 18.83
N LEU A 12 2.09 -3.12 17.98
CA LEU A 12 2.93 -1.94 17.83
C LEU A 12 2.51 -1.08 16.63
N LEU A 13 1.67 -1.60 15.74
CA LEU A 13 1.11 -0.86 14.61
C LEU A 13 -0.02 0.04 15.12
N LEU A 14 -0.14 1.23 14.53
CA LEU A 14 -1.30 2.07 14.76
C LEU A 14 -2.56 1.41 14.16
N THR A 15 -3.65 1.44 14.89
CA THR A 15 -4.98 1.14 14.34
C THR A 15 -5.38 2.22 13.32
N PRO A 16 -6.35 1.95 12.43
CA PRO A 16 -6.86 2.97 11.51
C PRO A 16 -7.32 4.26 12.20
N LYS A 17 -7.89 4.14 13.40
CA LYS A 17 -8.31 5.28 14.22
C LYS A 17 -7.12 6.11 14.71
N GLU A 18 -6.12 5.46 15.32
CA GLU A 18 -4.92 6.14 15.81
C GLU A 18 -4.12 6.78 14.67
N MET A 19 -4.00 6.08 13.53
CA MET A 19 -3.39 6.64 12.31
C MET A 19 -4.14 7.90 11.86
N ASN A 20 -5.47 7.87 11.81
CA ASN A 20 -6.27 9.04 11.45
C ASN A 20 -6.06 10.20 12.46
N GLU A 21 -5.98 9.93 13.76
CA GLU A 21 -5.68 10.96 14.77
C GLU A 21 -4.33 11.64 14.51
N VAL A 22 -3.29 10.86 14.17
CA VAL A 22 -1.98 11.40 13.76
C VAL A 22 -2.13 12.23 12.49
N TYR A 23 -2.84 11.72 11.48
CA TYR A 23 -3.07 12.40 10.21
C TYR A 23 -3.76 13.76 10.41
N GLN A 24 -4.82 13.81 11.21
CA GLN A 24 -5.53 15.06 11.54
C GLN A 24 -4.63 16.06 12.28
N LYS A 25 -3.75 15.59 13.16
CA LYS A 25 -2.78 16.45 13.84
C LYS A 25 -1.78 17.05 12.86
N LEU A 26 -1.24 16.25 11.93
CA LEU A 26 -0.32 16.72 10.89
C LEU A 26 -0.98 17.77 9.98
N HIS A 27 -2.24 17.54 9.59
CA HIS A 27 -3.02 18.50 8.80
C HIS A 27 -3.23 19.84 9.53
N LYS A 28 -3.61 19.81 10.81
CA LYS A 28 -3.73 21.02 11.64
C LYS A 28 -2.42 21.80 11.73
N GLN A 29 -1.28 21.10 11.67
CA GLN A 29 0.05 21.70 11.69
C GLN A 29 0.56 22.15 10.31
N LYS A 30 -0.27 22.03 9.24
CA LYS A 30 0.11 22.31 7.85
C LYS A 30 1.38 21.56 7.44
N PHE A 31 1.50 20.30 7.87
CA PHE A 31 2.61 19.43 7.53
C PHE A 31 2.77 19.33 6.01
N LYS A 32 4.02 19.35 5.53
CA LYS A 32 4.35 19.21 4.11
C LYS A 32 4.78 17.79 3.82
N TYR A 33 4.15 17.16 2.84
CA TYR A 33 4.53 15.84 2.35
C TYR A 33 5.86 15.86 1.59
N PRO A 34 6.57 14.72 1.50
CA PRO A 34 6.25 13.42 2.10
C PRO A 34 6.44 13.37 3.63
N TYR A 35 5.64 12.53 4.31
CA TYR A 35 5.94 12.13 5.69
C TYR A 35 7.30 11.43 5.72
N PHE A 36 8.20 11.80 6.63
CA PHE A 36 9.55 11.25 6.61
C PHE A 36 10.03 10.91 8.01
N TYR A 37 10.59 9.72 8.14
CA TYR A 37 11.42 9.35 9.26
C TYR A 37 12.58 8.47 8.80
N LYS A 38 13.61 8.41 9.65
CA LYS A 38 14.75 7.53 9.48
C LYS A 38 15.07 6.79 10.76
N ILE A 39 15.61 5.59 10.62
CA ILE A 39 16.13 4.77 11.72
C ILE A 39 17.59 4.44 11.40
N VAL A 40 18.45 4.58 12.41
CA VAL A 40 19.90 4.38 12.28
C VAL A 40 20.38 3.51 13.43
N LYS A 41 21.07 2.41 13.10
CA LYS A 41 21.74 1.53 14.08
C LYS A 41 23.13 1.16 13.57
N GLY A 42 24.15 1.68 14.23
CA GLY A 42 25.52 1.59 13.73
C GLY A 42 25.64 2.18 12.32
N ASN A 43 26.06 1.35 11.36
CA ASN A 43 26.21 1.75 9.95
C ASN A 43 24.96 1.50 9.08
N GLN A 44 23.90 0.89 9.63
CA GLN A 44 22.67 0.61 8.88
C GLN A 44 21.70 1.80 8.90
N GLN A 45 21.08 2.05 7.76
CA GLN A 45 20.17 3.16 7.50
C GLN A 45 18.84 2.64 6.97
N LEU A 46 17.72 3.09 7.56
CA LEU A 46 16.38 2.95 6.99
C LEU A 46 15.78 4.32 6.80
N TYR A 47 15.38 4.65 5.57
CA TYR A 47 14.70 5.89 5.22
C TYR A 47 13.30 5.53 4.74
N PHE A 48 12.26 6.11 5.34
CA PHE A 48 10.88 5.87 4.95
C PHE A 48 10.24 7.19 4.55
N LEU A 49 9.87 7.29 3.27
CA LEU A 49 9.14 8.42 2.71
C LEU A 49 7.70 8.02 2.41
N GLY A 50 6.79 8.82 2.97
CA GLY A 50 5.34 8.71 2.91
C GLY A 50 4.71 9.81 2.06
N PRO A 51 4.81 9.80 0.72
CA PRO A 51 4.16 10.80 -0.12
C PRO A 51 2.63 10.71 -0.08
N HIS A 52 2.00 11.79 -0.55
CA HIS A 52 0.58 11.81 -0.89
C HIS A 52 0.49 11.71 -2.42
N HIS A 53 0.30 10.47 -2.91
CA HIS A 53 0.25 10.02 -4.32
C HIS A 53 0.59 11.05 -5.40
N ILE A 54 1.73 10.85 -6.06
CA ILE A 54 2.30 11.76 -7.07
C ILE A 54 2.11 11.17 -8.46
N PHE A 55 1.25 11.79 -9.27
CA PHE A 55 1.17 11.53 -10.72
C PHE A 55 1.63 12.72 -11.57
N ASN A 56 1.94 13.86 -10.94
CA ASN A 56 2.47 15.05 -11.58
C ASN A 56 4.00 15.11 -11.42
N PRO A 57 4.80 15.03 -12.50
CA PRO A 57 6.25 15.13 -12.45
C PRO A 57 6.78 16.45 -11.87
N LYS A 58 5.95 17.51 -11.84
CA LYS A 58 6.30 18.82 -11.29
C LYS A 58 5.92 18.97 -9.82
N ASP A 59 5.37 17.93 -9.19
CA ASP A 59 5.05 17.96 -7.76
C ASP A 59 6.34 18.18 -6.94
N SER A 60 6.26 19.10 -5.96
CA SER A 60 7.37 19.40 -5.06
C SER A 60 7.90 18.17 -4.30
N GLN A 61 7.05 17.18 -4.05
CA GLN A 61 7.42 15.93 -3.39
C GLN A 61 8.44 15.12 -4.21
N VAL A 62 8.44 15.23 -5.55
CA VAL A 62 9.42 14.58 -6.44
C VAL A 62 10.82 15.04 -6.09
N LYS A 63 11.00 16.35 -5.90
CA LYS A 63 12.28 16.93 -5.50
C LYS A 63 12.70 16.40 -4.13
N THR A 64 11.78 16.40 -3.16
CA THR A 64 12.07 15.91 -1.80
C THR A 64 12.49 14.44 -1.79
N ILE A 65 11.84 13.58 -2.57
CA ILE A 65 12.23 12.17 -2.71
C ILE A 65 13.65 12.04 -3.26
N LYS A 66 13.98 12.79 -4.32
CA LYS A 66 15.31 12.77 -4.95
C LYS A 66 16.40 13.30 -4.02
N ASP A 67 16.11 14.35 -3.26
CA ASP A 67 17.05 14.91 -2.29
C ASP A 67 17.39 13.87 -1.21
N TRP A 68 16.37 13.21 -0.63
CA TRP A 68 16.61 12.16 0.37
C TRP A 68 17.24 10.90 -0.21
N TRP A 69 16.93 10.54 -1.46
CA TRP A 69 17.61 9.46 -2.17
C TRP A 69 19.10 9.72 -2.30
N ASN A 70 19.51 10.93 -2.70
CA ASN A 70 20.91 11.30 -2.81
C ASN A 70 21.63 11.28 -1.46
N VAL A 71 20.96 11.77 -0.40
CA VAL A 71 21.49 11.68 0.97
C VAL A 71 21.71 10.22 1.37
N PHE A 72 20.71 9.36 1.14
CA PHE A 72 20.78 7.93 1.43
C PHE A 72 21.96 7.25 0.70
N LEU A 73 22.14 7.51 -0.59
CA LEU A 73 23.28 6.98 -1.35
C LEU A 73 24.62 7.45 -0.80
N GLY A 74 24.71 8.72 -0.40
CA GLY A 74 25.92 9.31 0.17
C GLY A 74 26.31 8.66 1.50
N VAL A 75 25.36 8.51 2.43
CA VAL A 75 25.64 7.95 3.76
C VAL A 75 25.91 6.45 3.72
N THR A 76 25.23 5.71 2.83
CA THR A 76 25.42 4.25 2.69
C THR A 76 26.60 3.88 1.79
N LYS A 77 27.12 4.85 1.02
CA LYS A 77 28.10 4.63 -0.06
C LYS A 77 27.62 3.54 -1.04
N LYS A 78 26.29 3.45 -1.23
CA LYS A 78 25.60 2.44 -2.06
C LYS A 78 25.83 0.98 -1.63
N LYS A 79 26.31 0.74 -0.40
CA LYS A 79 26.61 -0.62 0.09
C LYS A 79 25.36 -1.29 0.64
N ASN A 80 25.09 -2.51 0.19
CA ASN A 80 23.97 -3.35 0.65
C ASN A 80 22.62 -2.65 0.64
N CYS A 81 22.38 -1.78 -0.34
CA CYS A 81 21.14 -1.01 -0.44
C CYS A 81 20.02 -1.82 -1.10
N ILE A 82 18.78 -1.58 -0.66
CA ILE A 82 17.55 -2.07 -1.29
C ILE A 82 16.47 -0.99 -1.26
N VAL A 83 15.63 -0.96 -2.28
CA VAL A 83 14.48 -0.05 -2.39
C VAL A 83 13.18 -0.84 -2.25
N LEU A 84 12.27 -0.37 -1.40
CA LEU A 84 10.94 -0.94 -1.21
C LEU A 84 9.88 0.00 -1.77
N VAL A 85 9.02 -0.51 -2.67
CA VAL A 85 7.93 0.27 -3.30
C VAL A 85 6.56 -0.38 -3.13
N GLU A 86 5.52 0.44 -3.06
CA GLU A 86 4.14 -0.02 -2.88
C GLU A 86 3.50 -0.55 -4.17
N GLY A 87 2.68 -1.59 -4.02
CA GLY A 87 1.73 -2.02 -5.05
C GLY A 87 2.36 -2.81 -6.21
N GLY A 88 3.49 -3.48 -5.99
CA GLY A 88 4.17 -4.32 -6.98
C GLY A 88 5.33 -3.65 -7.71
N LEU A 89 6.11 -4.47 -8.42
CA LEU A 89 7.22 -3.99 -9.24
C LEU A 89 6.72 -3.21 -10.46
N ARG A 90 7.49 -2.20 -10.86
CA ARG A 90 7.22 -1.41 -12.07
C ARG A 90 8.26 -1.72 -13.15
N PRO A 91 7.92 -1.60 -14.43
CA PRO A 91 8.93 -1.65 -15.48
C PRO A 91 9.85 -0.44 -15.37
N VAL A 92 11.12 -0.62 -15.74
CA VAL A 92 12.06 0.49 -15.89
C VAL A 92 11.68 1.28 -17.15
N LEU A 93 11.35 2.56 -16.98
CA LEU A 93 10.91 3.43 -18.07
C LEU A 93 12.01 4.40 -18.50
N LYS A 94 11.89 4.95 -19.72
CA LYS A 94 12.96 5.74 -20.36
C LYS A 94 13.20 7.11 -19.73
N SER A 95 12.23 7.67 -19.01
CA SER A 95 12.34 9.01 -18.43
C SER A 95 11.58 9.13 -17.12
N GLU A 96 12.03 10.07 -16.29
CA GLU A 96 11.41 10.42 -15.01
C GLU A 96 9.95 10.84 -15.20
N LYS A 97 9.69 11.68 -16.20
CA LYS A 97 8.35 12.13 -16.56
C LYS A 97 7.40 10.96 -16.80
N VAL A 98 7.78 10.03 -17.68
CA VAL A 98 6.94 8.88 -18.05
C VAL A 98 6.81 7.91 -16.88
N ALA A 99 7.86 7.75 -16.07
CA ALA A 99 7.83 6.91 -14.88
C ALA A 99 6.81 7.40 -13.85
N ILE A 100 6.79 8.71 -13.58
CA ILE A 100 5.84 9.33 -12.66
C ILE A 100 4.42 9.33 -13.23
N GLU A 101 4.24 9.75 -14.48
CA GLU A 101 2.89 9.82 -15.10
C GLU A 101 2.19 8.45 -15.15
N LYS A 102 2.95 7.36 -15.38
CA LYS A 102 2.37 6.01 -15.50
C LYS A 102 2.25 5.26 -14.17
N HIS A 103 3.19 5.47 -13.26
CA HIS A 103 3.38 4.59 -12.10
C HIS A 103 3.65 5.34 -10.78
N GLY A 104 3.55 6.67 -10.80
CA GLY A 104 3.77 7.54 -9.66
C GLY A 104 5.14 7.36 -9.00
N GLU A 105 5.14 7.38 -7.68
CA GLU A 105 6.36 7.27 -6.86
C GLU A 105 7.05 5.92 -6.98
N PRO A 106 6.33 4.77 -7.02
CA PRO A 106 6.96 3.49 -7.36
C PRO A 106 7.69 3.53 -8.70
N GLY A 107 7.15 4.23 -9.71
CA GLY A 107 7.79 4.44 -11.00
C GLY A 107 9.08 5.24 -10.90
N LEU A 108 9.03 6.39 -10.22
CA LEU A 108 10.20 7.22 -9.95
C LEU A 108 11.31 6.42 -9.26
N MET A 109 10.99 5.73 -8.18
CA MET A 109 11.98 4.98 -7.40
C MET A 109 12.55 3.80 -8.18
N THR A 110 11.74 3.11 -8.97
CA THR A 110 12.22 2.04 -9.85
C THR A 110 13.27 2.58 -10.84
N LEU A 111 13.02 3.73 -11.45
CA LEU A 111 13.96 4.37 -12.35
C LEU A 111 15.25 4.80 -11.63
N LEU A 112 15.14 5.44 -10.47
CA LEU A 112 16.29 5.92 -9.71
C LEU A 112 17.17 4.78 -9.20
N ALA A 113 16.56 3.72 -8.65
CA ALA A 113 17.28 2.55 -8.18
C ALA A 113 17.99 1.82 -9.32
N ASN A 114 17.34 1.67 -10.47
CA ASN A 114 17.94 1.03 -11.65
C ASN A 114 19.19 1.79 -12.15
N LYS A 115 19.20 3.12 -12.11
CA LYS A 115 20.40 3.92 -12.48
C LYS A 115 21.60 3.65 -11.58
N GLU A 116 21.35 3.26 -10.34
CA GLU A 116 22.37 2.98 -9.33
C GLU A 116 22.67 1.49 -9.18
N ASN A 117 22.05 0.65 -10.02
CA ASN A 117 22.11 -0.81 -9.95
C ASN A 117 21.70 -1.35 -8.56
N ILE A 118 20.69 -0.71 -7.95
CA ILE A 118 20.12 -1.09 -6.65
C ILE A 118 18.81 -1.85 -6.89
N GLU A 119 18.67 -2.97 -6.18
CA GLU A 119 17.48 -3.83 -6.22
C GLU A 119 16.23 -3.09 -5.72
N VAL A 120 15.11 -3.34 -6.41
CA VAL A 120 13.77 -2.87 -6.02
C VAL A 120 12.91 -4.08 -5.75
N VAL A 121 12.22 -4.09 -4.62
CA VAL A 121 11.21 -5.10 -4.28
C VAL A 121 9.92 -4.43 -3.83
N SER A 122 8.81 -5.14 -3.92
CA SER A 122 7.53 -4.72 -3.34
C SER A 122 7.16 -5.73 -2.25
N PRO A 123 7.39 -5.41 -0.95
CA PRO A 123 7.16 -6.32 0.16
C PRO A 123 5.66 -6.44 0.54
N GLU A 124 4.80 -6.59 -0.46
CA GLU A 124 3.37 -6.84 -0.27
C GLU A 124 3.12 -8.34 -0.06
N PRO A 125 2.12 -8.73 0.74
CA PRO A 125 1.73 -10.12 0.82
C PRO A 125 1.18 -10.61 -0.52
N ASP A 126 1.32 -11.91 -0.75
CA ASP A 126 0.57 -12.60 -1.79
C ASP A 126 -0.94 -12.43 -1.57
N GLU A 127 -1.66 -11.99 -2.61
CA GLU A 127 -3.09 -11.69 -2.54
C GLU A 127 -3.92 -12.91 -2.11
N THR A 128 -3.52 -14.11 -2.53
CA THR A 128 -4.20 -15.36 -2.14
C THR A 128 -4.00 -15.63 -0.66
N LYS A 129 -2.81 -15.42 -0.12
CA LYS A 129 -2.54 -15.55 1.33
C LYS A 129 -3.32 -14.53 2.14
N GLU A 130 -3.37 -13.27 1.71
CA GLU A 130 -4.16 -12.23 2.35
C GLU A 130 -5.65 -12.63 2.36
N ALA A 131 -6.25 -12.82 1.18
CA ALA A 131 -7.66 -13.13 1.03
C ALA A 131 -8.08 -14.38 1.82
N ASN A 132 -7.26 -15.44 1.80
CA ASN A 132 -7.53 -16.67 2.56
C ASN A 132 -7.35 -16.48 4.07
N SER A 133 -6.51 -15.55 4.52
CA SER A 133 -6.36 -15.22 5.94
C SER A 133 -7.59 -14.47 6.44
N ILE A 134 -7.99 -13.40 5.76
CA ILE A 134 -9.10 -12.54 6.18
C ILE A 134 -10.49 -13.17 5.95
N SER A 135 -10.64 -14.04 4.94
CA SER A 135 -11.91 -14.75 4.68
C SER A 135 -12.30 -15.74 5.79
N LYS A 136 -11.35 -16.19 6.63
CA LYS A 136 -11.68 -17.00 7.82
C LYS A 136 -12.57 -16.26 8.81
N LYS A 137 -12.47 -14.93 8.85
CA LYS A 137 -13.28 -14.07 9.73
C LYS A 137 -14.56 -13.57 9.04
N PHE A 138 -14.47 -13.18 7.77
CA PHE A 138 -15.55 -12.44 7.10
C PHE A 138 -16.31 -13.24 6.04
N GLY A 139 -15.84 -14.43 5.68
CA GLY A 139 -16.38 -15.21 4.57
C GLY A 139 -15.98 -14.66 3.19
N LYS A 140 -16.05 -15.51 2.17
CA LYS A 140 -15.58 -15.21 0.81
C LYS A 140 -16.33 -14.04 0.16
N GLU A 141 -17.66 -13.99 0.32
CA GLU A 141 -18.52 -12.94 -0.26
C GLU A 141 -18.10 -11.54 0.19
N LYS A 142 -17.89 -11.35 1.50
CA LYS A 142 -17.51 -10.04 2.04
C LYS A 142 -16.12 -9.60 1.59
N ILE A 143 -15.19 -10.55 1.45
CA ILE A 143 -13.83 -10.27 0.96
C ILE A 143 -13.83 -9.87 -0.51
N ILE A 144 -14.51 -10.62 -1.38
CA ILE A 144 -14.52 -10.27 -2.80
C ILE A 144 -15.29 -8.97 -3.03
N TYR A 145 -16.35 -8.72 -2.27
CA TYR A 145 -17.10 -7.47 -2.35
C TYR A 145 -16.24 -6.29 -1.90
N TYR A 146 -15.45 -6.43 -0.83
CA TYR A 146 -14.46 -5.43 -0.45
C TYR A 146 -13.46 -5.14 -1.58
N TYR A 147 -12.90 -6.17 -2.22
CA TYR A 147 -11.99 -5.97 -3.35
C TYR A 147 -12.71 -5.29 -4.52
N PHE A 148 -13.94 -5.66 -4.82
CA PHE A 148 -14.78 -4.98 -5.81
C PHE A 148 -14.98 -3.50 -5.47
N ALA A 149 -15.44 -3.18 -4.26
CA ALA A 149 -15.65 -1.80 -3.81
C ALA A 149 -14.37 -0.96 -3.89
N ARG A 150 -13.22 -1.52 -3.50
CA ARG A 150 -11.91 -0.86 -3.66
C ARG A 150 -11.61 -0.51 -5.11
N GLN A 151 -11.90 -1.42 -6.05
CA GLN A 151 -11.69 -1.17 -7.47
C GLN A 151 -12.68 -0.15 -8.04
N VAL A 152 -13.93 -0.14 -7.58
CA VAL A 152 -14.90 0.89 -7.99
C VAL A 152 -14.47 2.28 -7.47
N ALA A 153 -14.02 2.38 -6.22
CA ALA A 153 -13.48 3.62 -5.68
C ALA A 153 -12.25 4.10 -6.48
N GLN A 154 -11.35 3.19 -6.87
CA GLN A 154 -10.20 3.51 -7.74
C GLN A 154 -10.65 3.92 -9.15
N TRP A 155 -11.68 3.29 -9.70
CA TRP A 155 -12.23 3.65 -11.00
C TRP A 155 -12.67 5.13 -11.05
N HIS A 156 -13.25 5.64 -9.95
CA HIS A 156 -13.61 7.05 -9.80
C HIS A 156 -12.42 8.01 -9.83
N SER A 157 -11.21 7.55 -9.49
CA SER A 157 -10.02 8.41 -9.42
C SER A 157 -9.31 8.62 -10.77
N TYR A 158 -9.73 7.93 -11.83
CA TYR A 158 -9.18 8.15 -13.16
C TYR A 158 -9.66 9.48 -13.74
N LEU A 159 -8.74 10.24 -14.34
CA LEU A 159 -9.07 11.48 -15.07
C LEU A 159 -10.00 11.19 -16.27
N GLU A 160 -9.67 10.15 -17.03
CA GLU A 160 -10.52 9.57 -18.07
C GLU A 160 -10.91 8.16 -17.63
N ARG A 161 -12.15 8.02 -17.15
CA ARG A 161 -12.62 6.73 -16.62
C ARG A 161 -12.76 5.71 -17.75
N PRO A 162 -12.15 4.52 -17.63
CA PRO A 162 -12.39 3.46 -18.60
C PRO A 162 -13.86 3.00 -18.53
N ASP A 163 -14.30 2.26 -19.55
CA ASP A 163 -15.60 1.57 -19.51
C ASP A 163 -15.72 0.70 -18.25
N PHE A 164 -16.75 0.95 -17.45
CA PHE A 164 -16.88 0.39 -16.11
C PHE A 164 -17.00 -1.13 -16.13
N GLU A 165 -17.84 -1.64 -17.01
CA GLU A 165 -18.13 -3.06 -17.16
C GLU A 165 -16.87 -3.80 -17.59
N LYS A 166 -16.18 -3.35 -18.66
CA LYS A 166 -14.90 -3.95 -19.10
C LYS A 166 -13.81 -3.87 -18.03
N TYR A 167 -13.71 -2.73 -17.34
CA TYR A 167 -12.73 -2.54 -16.27
C TYR A 167 -12.95 -3.56 -15.15
N THR A 168 -14.19 -3.69 -14.69
CA THR A 168 -14.54 -4.55 -13.57
C THR A 168 -14.46 -6.04 -13.95
N GLU A 169 -14.99 -6.44 -15.10
CA GLU A 169 -14.94 -7.83 -15.56
C GLU A 169 -13.50 -8.35 -15.68
N ARG A 170 -12.58 -7.50 -16.16
CA ARG A 170 -11.16 -7.84 -16.21
C ARG A 170 -10.60 -8.14 -14.82
N LEU A 171 -10.86 -7.26 -13.86
CA LEU A 171 -10.38 -7.39 -12.48
C LEU A 171 -10.98 -8.60 -11.77
N LEU A 172 -12.28 -8.82 -11.94
CA LEU A 172 -12.95 -9.98 -11.37
C LEU A 172 -12.45 -11.30 -11.96
N LYS A 173 -12.10 -11.33 -13.25
CA LYS A 173 -11.43 -12.46 -13.89
C LYS A 173 -10.02 -12.68 -13.32
N GLU A 174 -9.27 -11.61 -13.06
CA GLU A 174 -7.96 -11.70 -12.39
C GLU A 174 -8.12 -12.30 -10.99
N TYR A 175 -9.05 -11.80 -10.16
CA TYR A 175 -9.33 -12.36 -8.83
C TYR A 175 -9.78 -13.82 -8.88
N LYS A 176 -10.63 -14.21 -9.85
CA LYS A 176 -11.04 -15.61 -10.04
C LYS A 176 -9.83 -16.52 -10.25
N ASN A 177 -8.89 -16.08 -11.08
CA ASN A 177 -7.69 -16.86 -11.42
C ASN A 177 -6.72 -16.96 -10.24
N ILE A 178 -6.49 -15.84 -9.54
CA ILE A 178 -5.54 -15.76 -8.42
C ILE A 178 -6.10 -16.53 -7.22
N LEU A 179 -7.34 -16.25 -6.81
CA LEU A 179 -7.92 -16.82 -5.58
C LEU A 179 -8.35 -18.28 -5.76
N ASN A 180 -8.68 -18.69 -6.99
CA ASN A 180 -9.06 -20.06 -7.35
C ASN A 180 -10.11 -20.69 -6.41
N TRP A 181 -11.09 -19.89 -5.97
CA TRP A 181 -12.18 -20.36 -5.12
C TRP A 181 -13.19 -21.17 -5.95
N LYS A 182 -13.05 -22.49 -5.91
CA LYS A 182 -13.95 -23.42 -6.62
C LYS A 182 -15.41 -23.15 -6.28
N GLY A 183 -16.25 -23.06 -7.32
CA GLY A 183 -17.70 -22.84 -7.20
C GLY A 183 -18.11 -21.44 -6.78
N PHE A 184 -17.17 -20.50 -6.60
CA PHE A 184 -17.49 -19.13 -6.26
C PHE A 184 -17.76 -18.31 -7.53
N ASP A 185 -18.84 -17.51 -7.53
CA ASP A 185 -19.20 -16.65 -8.65
C ASP A 185 -18.47 -15.30 -8.55
N PHE A 186 -17.59 -15.03 -9.51
CA PHE A 186 -16.87 -13.75 -9.62
C PHE A 186 -17.53 -12.80 -10.64
N SER A 187 -18.77 -13.03 -11.07
CA SER A 187 -19.42 -12.17 -12.05
C SER A 187 -19.76 -10.79 -11.49
N LEU A 188 -19.82 -9.78 -12.36
CA LEU A 188 -20.31 -8.45 -11.99
C LEU A 188 -21.76 -8.51 -11.46
N ASN A 189 -22.60 -9.36 -12.05
CA ASN A 189 -23.96 -9.59 -11.57
C ASN A 189 -23.99 -10.08 -10.12
N HIS A 190 -23.07 -10.99 -9.75
CA HIS A 190 -22.96 -11.41 -8.35
C HIS A 190 -22.48 -10.28 -7.44
N MET A 191 -21.54 -9.43 -7.88
CA MET A 191 -21.12 -8.27 -7.09
C MET A 191 -22.28 -7.28 -6.86
N ILE A 192 -23.14 -7.08 -7.86
CA ILE A 192 -24.36 -6.26 -7.74
C ILE A 192 -25.34 -6.89 -6.73
N GLN A 193 -25.51 -8.21 -6.75
CA GLN A 193 -26.34 -8.91 -5.75
C GLN A 193 -25.76 -8.79 -4.34
N LEU A 194 -24.44 -8.87 -4.19
CA LEU A 194 -23.77 -8.66 -2.90
C LEU A 194 -23.91 -7.22 -2.42
N HIS A 195 -23.84 -6.22 -3.32
CA HIS A 195 -24.13 -4.82 -3.01
C HIS A 195 -25.52 -4.68 -2.39
N ASP A 196 -26.54 -5.15 -3.12
CA ASP A 196 -27.94 -5.09 -2.68
C ASP A 196 -28.19 -5.85 -1.37
N LYS A 197 -27.37 -6.87 -1.06
CA LYS A 197 -27.40 -7.63 0.20
C LYS A 197 -26.76 -6.88 1.36
N PHE A 198 -25.67 -6.15 1.12
CA PHE A 198 -24.89 -5.48 2.16
C PHE A 198 -25.36 -4.05 2.43
N HIS A 199 -26.13 -3.45 1.53
CA HIS A 199 -26.60 -2.08 1.63
C HIS A 199 -28.12 -1.96 1.53
N ASN A 200 -28.68 -0.93 2.17
CA ASN A 200 -30.11 -0.61 2.10
C ASN A 200 -30.47 0.21 0.84
N HIS A 201 -29.60 0.23 -0.16
CA HIS A 201 -29.83 0.90 -1.44
C HIS A 201 -29.33 0.01 -2.57
N LYS A 202 -29.87 0.24 -3.77
CA LYS A 202 -29.44 -0.48 -4.96
C LYS A 202 -28.02 -0.12 -5.37
N PHE A 203 -27.38 -1.05 -6.06
CA PHE A 203 -26.11 -0.80 -6.73
C PHE A 203 -26.21 0.43 -7.65
N ASP A 204 -25.31 1.37 -7.44
CA ASP A 204 -25.10 2.52 -8.31
C ASP A 204 -23.59 2.74 -8.42
N LYS A 205 -23.03 2.49 -9.60
CA LYS A 205 -21.59 2.66 -9.86
C LYS A 205 -21.11 4.09 -9.65
N GLU A 206 -21.99 5.08 -9.71
CA GLU A 206 -21.64 6.48 -9.49
C GLU A 206 -21.62 6.88 -8.00
N ASN A 207 -22.08 6.02 -7.09
CA ASN A 207 -22.06 6.27 -5.65
C ASN A 207 -20.65 6.06 -5.06
N TYR A 208 -19.74 6.98 -5.35
CA TYR A 208 -18.36 6.96 -4.87
C TYR A 208 -18.25 6.80 -3.35
N ASP A 209 -19.06 7.55 -2.58
CA ASP A 209 -18.96 7.57 -1.12
C ASP A 209 -19.24 6.19 -0.51
N CYS A 210 -20.18 5.43 -1.06
CA CYS A 210 -20.46 4.06 -0.65
C CYS A 210 -19.21 3.17 -0.79
N PHE A 211 -18.64 3.12 -2.00
CA PHE A 211 -17.46 2.28 -2.28
C PHE A 211 -16.20 2.78 -1.56
N TYR A 212 -16.06 4.09 -1.38
CA TYR A 212 -14.99 4.66 -0.58
C TYR A 212 -15.11 4.21 0.87
N ASN A 213 -16.30 4.24 1.46
CA ASN A 213 -16.52 3.79 2.83
C ASN A 213 -16.24 2.28 2.99
N ASP A 214 -16.68 1.45 2.04
CA ASP A 214 -16.43 0.00 2.09
C ASP A 214 -14.95 -0.36 1.89
N SER A 215 -14.21 0.49 1.19
CA SER A 215 -12.78 0.30 0.93
C SER A 215 -11.87 1.05 1.90
N ASN A 216 -12.38 1.94 2.75
CA ASN A 216 -11.59 2.70 3.72
C ASN A 216 -11.48 1.97 5.07
N PRO A 217 -10.26 1.77 5.62
CA PRO A 217 -10.05 1.04 6.88
C PRO A 217 -10.63 1.74 8.12
N ILE A 218 -11.03 3.01 8.03
CA ILE A 218 -11.73 3.72 9.11
C ILE A 218 -13.21 3.30 9.17
N ASN A 219 -13.83 3.02 8.01
CA ASN A 219 -15.27 2.81 7.88
C ASN A 219 -15.63 1.33 7.65
N SER A 220 -14.66 0.51 7.24
CA SER A 220 -14.86 -0.91 6.89
C SER A 220 -13.95 -1.82 7.70
N GLU A 221 -14.55 -2.75 8.46
CA GLU A 221 -13.81 -3.75 9.23
C GLU A 221 -13.02 -4.73 8.35
N VAL A 222 -13.46 -4.95 7.11
CA VAL A 222 -12.76 -5.81 6.15
C VAL A 222 -11.53 -5.07 5.61
N SER A 223 -11.70 -3.79 5.26
CA SER A 223 -10.57 -2.96 4.85
C SER A 223 -9.55 -2.78 5.98
N ALA A 224 -10.02 -2.58 7.22
CA ALA A 224 -9.16 -2.52 8.40
C ALA A 224 -8.36 -3.81 8.60
N ALA A 225 -9.00 -4.97 8.44
CA ALA A 225 -8.33 -6.27 8.59
C ALA A 225 -7.34 -6.54 7.45
N SER A 226 -7.69 -6.22 6.20
CA SER A 226 -6.78 -6.30 5.04
C SER A 226 -5.56 -5.40 5.26
N SER A 227 -5.77 -4.14 5.63
CA SER A 227 -4.70 -3.18 5.93
C SER A 227 -3.81 -3.66 7.08
N GLY A 228 -4.39 -4.15 8.17
CA GLY A 228 -3.63 -4.71 9.30
C GLY A 228 -2.77 -5.91 8.91
N TYR A 229 -3.31 -6.82 8.09
CA TYR A 229 -2.56 -7.96 7.56
C TYR A 229 -1.39 -7.52 6.67
N ARG A 230 -1.63 -6.60 5.72
CA ARG A 230 -0.59 -6.04 4.85
C ARG A 230 0.49 -5.32 5.65
N ASN A 231 0.13 -4.46 6.59
CA ASN A 231 1.08 -3.72 7.43
C ASN A 231 1.97 -4.66 8.26
N THR A 232 1.39 -5.71 8.83
CA THR A 232 2.13 -6.72 9.60
C THR A 232 3.12 -7.45 8.71
N TYR A 233 2.71 -7.82 7.49
CA TYR A 233 3.58 -8.45 6.50
C TYR A 233 4.73 -7.54 6.08
N ILE A 234 4.45 -6.28 5.74
CA ILE A 234 5.46 -5.29 5.34
C ILE A 234 6.50 -5.10 6.44
N VAL A 235 6.08 -4.96 7.71
CA VAL A 235 7.03 -4.86 8.83
C VAL A 235 7.91 -6.12 8.91
N LYS A 236 7.32 -7.31 8.79
CA LYS A 236 8.10 -8.56 8.82
C LYS A 236 9.17 -8.62 7.73
N GLU A 237 8.85 -8.20 6.51
CA GLU A 237 9.81 -8.12 5.41
C GLU A 237 10.91 -7.09 5.69
N ILE A 238 10.56 -5.92 6.23
CA ILE A 238 11.54 -4.90 6.64
C ILE A 238 12.48 -5.45 7.72
N LEU A 239 11.96 -6.15 8.74
CA LEU A 239 12.78 -6.77 9.78
C LEU A 239 13.73 -7.82 9.20
N MET A 240 13.25 -8.66 8.28
CA MET A 240 14.07 -9.66 7.62
C MET A 240 15.22 -9.00 6.85
N LEU A 241 14.93 -7.99 6.01
CA LEU A 241 15.94 -7.26 5.26
C LEU A 241 16.93 -6.54 6.17
N TRP A 242 16.44 -5.93 7.25
CA TRP A 242 17.28 -5.24 8.23
C TRP A 242 18.24 -6.20 8.94
N ASN A 243 17.75 -7.35 9.39
CA ASN A 243 18.56 -8.38 10.03
C ASN A 243 19.60 -8.98 9.09
N ASN A 244 19.35 -8.93 7.77
CA ASN A 244 20.30 -9.32 6.72
C ASN A 244 21.33 -8.21 6.39
N GLY A 245 21.43 -7.16 7.21
CA GLY A 245 22.44 -6.10 7.04
C GLY A 245 22.13 -5.10 5.92
N ARG A 246 20.87 -5.04 5.44
CA ARG A 246 20.48 -4.15 4.34
C ARG A 246 20.36 -2.70 4.82
N ASN A 247 20.72 -1.77 3.95
CA ASN A 247 20.29 -0.38 4.03
C ASN A 247 19.02 -0.22 3.19
N ILE A 248 17.97 0.36 3.75
CA ILE A 248 16.62 0.27 3.19
C ILE A 248 16.09 1.67 2.87
N PHE A 249 15.66 1.88 1.64
CA PHE A 249 14.95 3.10 1.23
C PHE A 249 13.53 2.76 0.80
N ILE A 250 12.55 3.28 1.51
CA ILE A 250 11.14 2.91 1.36
C ILE A 250 10.35 4.10 0.83
N VAL A 251 9.55 3.87 -0.22
CA VAL A 251 8.58 4.84 -0.72
C VAL A 251 7.21 4.17 -0.84
N TYR A 252 6.32 4.54 0.08
CA TYR A 252 5.00 3.98 0.31
C TYR A 252 4.04 5.12 0.68
N GLY A 253 2.74 5.00 0.46
CA GLY A 253 1.80 6.05 0.85
C GLY A 253 1.93 6.49 2.31
N SER A 254 1.68 7.78 2.58
CA SER A 254 1.80 8.38 3.93
C SER A 254 1.09 7.61 5.04
N GLY A 255 -0.07 7.00 4.75
CA GLY A 255 -0.80 6.16 5.70
C GLY A 255 0.02 4.96 6.20
N HIS A 256 0.73 4.27 5.30
CA HIS A 256 1.64 3.18 5.68
C HIS A 256 2.83 3.73 6.49
N ALA A 257 3.46 4.82 6.03
CA ALA A 257 4.58 5.42 6.74
C ALA A 257 4.25 5.74 8.20
N ILE A 258 3.12 6.41 8.45
CA ILE A 258 2.63 6.77 9.78
C ILE A 258 2.29 5.52 10.60
N THR A 259 1.57 4.56 10.01
CA THR A 259 1.11 3.35 10.71
C THR A 259 2.27 2.48 11.20
N LEU A 260 3.33 2.36 10.39
CA LEU A 260 4.45 1.45 10.65
C LEU A 260 5.52 2.06 11.56
N GLU A 261 5.60 3.38 11.65
CA GLU A 261 6.70 4.07 12.34
C GLU A 261 6.89 3.62 13.81
N PRO A 262 5.86 3.51 14.66
CA PRO A 262 6.05 3.10 16.06
C PRO A 262 6.65 1.69 16.17
N ALA A 263 6.13 0.75 15.37
CA ALA A 263 6.63 -0.62 15.31
C ALA A 263 8.10 -0.66 14.85
N LEU A 264 8.44 0.03 13.76
CA LEU A 264 9.80 0.02 13.24
C LEU A 264 10.80 0.66 14.21
N LYS A 265 10.44 1.77 14.87
CA LYS A 265 11.32 2.41 15.88
C LYS A 265 11.61 1.49 17.06
N ILE A 266 10.64 0.69 17.49
CA ILE A 266 10.82 -0.24 18.61
C ILE A 266 11.63 -1.47 18.18
N LEU A 267 11.34 -2.02 17.01
CA LEU A 267 11.88 -3.31 16.58
C LEU A 267 13.27 -3.22 15.93
N LEU A 268 13.63 -2.05 15.39
CA LEU A 268 14.92 -1.84 14.72
C LEU A 268 15.97 -1.14 15.58
N ASN A 269 15.58 -0.62 16.75
CA ASN A 269 16.50 -0.06 17.74
C ASN A 269 17.41 -1.14 18.37
#